data_AF-A0A1F7WME1-F1
#
_entry.id   AF-A0A1F7WME1-F1
#
_cell.length_a   1.000
_cell.length_b   1.000
_cell.length_c   1.000
_cell.angle_alpha   90.00
_cell.angle_beta   90.00
_cell.angle_gamma   90.00
#
_symmetry.space_group_name_H-M   'P 1'
#
loop_
_entity.id
_entity.type
_entity.pdbx_description
1 polymer ?
#
loop_
_entity_poly.entity_id
_entity_poly.type
_entity_poly.pdbx_seq_one_letter_code
_entity_poly.pdbx_strand_id
1 'polypeptide(L)'
;MDDFSAKIMDNALNFAFMTKDTAEKIFGEFVKAGKVSKEEGQKLMEEFVKKFEAEAANLNHKMKAEIKKVIEEFGFVDAKKYEDLNARVTRLETYINELHKKFKD
;
A
#
# COMPACT_ATOMS: atom_id res chain seq x y z
N MET A 1 -1.00 -33.88 7.01
CA MET A 1 -0.86 -32.49 7.47
C MET A 1 -2.26 -31.96 7.63
N ASP A 2 -2.59 -31.46 8.81
CA ASP A 2 -3.95 -30.99 9.10
C ASP A 2 -4.22 -29.73 8.28
N ASP A 3 -5.45 -29.59 7.78
CA ASP A 3 -5.89 -28.48 6.92
C ASP A 3 -5.55 -27.09 7.50
N PHE A 4 -5.49 -27.00 8.84
CA PHE A 4 -5.08 -25.82 9.58
C PHE A 4 -3.61 -25.42 9.37
N SER A 5 -2.69 -26.39 9.33
CA SER A 5 -1.26 -26.11 9.16
C SER A 5 -0.96 -25.55 7.78
N ALA A 6 -1.63 -26.09 6.75
CA ALA A 6 -1.57 -25.57 5.39
C ALA A 6 -2.10 -24.13 5.33
N LYS A 7 -3.23 -23.87 5.99
CA LYS A 7 -3.87 -22.54 6.02
C LYS A 7 -3.04 -21.49 6.77
N ILE A 8 -2.36 -21.87 7.85
CA ILE A 8 -1.39 -20.99 8.53
C ILE A 8 -0.22 -20.69 7.59
N MET A 9 0.30 -21.69 6.89
CA MET A 9 1.47 -21.54 6.03
C MET A 9 1.18 -20.66 4.80
N ASP A 10 0.00 -20.81 4.19
CA ASP A 10 -0.46 -19.96 3.09
C ASP A 10 -0.73 -18.52 3.55
N ASN A 11 -1.23 -18.33 4.78
CA ASN A 11 -1.48 -16.99 5.34
C ASN A 11 -0.24 -16.34 5.94
N ALA A 12 0.78 -17.12 6.32
CA ALA A 12 2.05 -16.62 6.86
C ALA A 12 2.86 -15.83 5.83
N LEU A 13 2.61 -16.01 4.53
CA LEU A 13 3.21 -15.17 3.49
C LEU A 13 2.51 -13.81 3.34
N ASN A 14 1.33 -13.63 3.93
CA ASN A 14 0.48 -12.44 3.81
C ASN A 14 0.36 -11.65 5.12
N PHE A 15 1.42 -11.58 5.93
CA PHE A 15 1.40 -10.83 7.19
C PHE A 15 0.87 -9.41 7.02
N ALA A 16 1.17 -8.73 5.91
CA ALA A 16 0.69 -7.37 5.62
C ALA A 16 -0.83 -7.25 5.36
N PHE A 17 -1.53 -8.36 5.12
CA PHE A 17 -2.98 -8.40 4.85
C PHE A 17 -3.76 -9.19 5.91
N MET A 18 -3.15 -9.45 7.07
CA MET A 18 -3.82 -10.23 8.11
C MET A 18 -5.04 -9.47 8.63
N THR A 19 -6.23 -10.04 8.44
CA THR A 19 -7.50 -9.45 8.92
C THR A 19 -7.78 -9.87 10.36
N LYS A 20 -8.58 -9.05 11.06
CA LYS A 20 -9.08 -9.38 12.40
C LYS A 20 -9.72 -10.78 12.45
N ASP A 21 -10.56 -11.11 11.48
CA ASP A 21 -11.22 -12.43 11.38
C ASP A 21 -10.23 -13.60 11.26
N THR A 22 -9.16 -13.41 10.47
CA THR A 22 -8.12 -14.44 10.30
C THR A 22 -7.34 -14.63 11.58
N ALA A 23 -7.00 -13.53 12.24
CA ALA A 23 -6.35 -13.54 13.52
C ALA A 23 -7.26 -14.26 14.56
N GLU A 24 -8.53 -13.87 14.68
CA GLU A 24 -9.51 -14.49 15.60
C GLU A 24 -9.59 -16.00 15.41
N LYS A 25 -9.55 -16.47 14.16
CA LYS A 25 -9.52 -17.89 13.86
C LYS A 25 -8.27 -18.59 14.40
N ILE A 26 -7.07 -18.04 14.17
CA ILE A 26 -5.80 -18.63 14.61
C ILE A 26 -5.76 -18.75 16.14
N PHE A 27 -6.12 -17.68 16.86
CA PHE A 27 -6.09 -17.69 18.32
C PHE A 27 -7.23 -18.53 18.91
N GLY A 28 -8.40 -18.56 18.27
CA GLY A 28 -9.48 -19.48 18.62
C GLY A 28 -9.08 -20.95 18.49
N GLU A 29 -8.22 -21.29 17.52
CA GLU A 29 -7.66 -22.63 17.39
C GLU A 29 -6.61 -22.95 18.47
N PHE A 30 -5.83 -21.98 18.93
CA PHE A 30 -4.95 -22.17 20.09
C PHE A 30 -5.74 -22.40 21.39
N VAL A 31 -6.88 -21.74 21.57
CA VAL A 31 -7.80 -22.01 22.70
C VAL A 31 -8.39 -23.41 22.58
N LYS A 32 -8.88 -23.81 21.39
CA LYS A 32 -9.44 -25.15 21.16
C LYS A 32 -8.42 -26.27 21.37
N ALA A 33 -7.16 -26.03 21.00
CA ALA A 33 -6.07 -26.97 21.22
C ALA A 33 -5.58 -27.01 22.69
N GLY A 34 -6.18 -26.23 23.58
CA GLY A 34 -5.78 -26.14 24.99
C GLY A 34 -4.41 -25.50 25.21
N LYS A 35 -3.87 -24.81 24.19
CA LYS A 35 -2.54 -24.19 24.26
C LYS A 35 -2.55 -22.87 25.02
N VAL A 36 -3.69 -22.21 25.10
CA VAL A 36 -3.94 -20.98 25.86
C VAL A 36 -5.35 -21.03 26.44
N SER A 37 -5.57 -20.36 27.57
CA SER A 37 -6.92 -20.16 28.08
C SER A 37 -7.73 -19.23 27.18
N LYS A 38 -9.06 -19.22 27.34
CA LYS A 38 -9.95 -18.36 26.55
C LYS A 38 -9.65 -16.87 26.82
N GLU A 39 -9.44 -16.48 28.08
CA GLU A 39 -9.04 -15.11 28.42
C GLU A 39 -7.69 -14.72 27.82
N GLU A 40 -6.67 -15.60 27.90
CA GLU A 40 -5.36 -15.32 27.33
C GLU A 40 -5.41 -15.22 25.80
N GLY A 41 -6.17 -16.09 25.13
CA GLY A 41 -6.35 -16.07 23.68
C GLY A 41 -6.99 -14.76 23.19
N GLN A 42 -8.01 -14.26 23.89
CA GLN A 42 -8.63 -12.96 23.57
C GLN A 42 -7.67 -11.80 23.80
N LYS A 43 -6.91 -11.80 24.90
CA LYS A 43 -5.95 -10.74 25.19
C LYS A 43 -4.84 -10.68 24.15
N LEU A 44 -4.26 -11.82 23.78
CA LEU A 44 -3.22 -11.89 22.76
C LEU A 44 -3.74 -11.46 21.38
N MET A 45 -4.99 -11.77 21.07
CA MET A 45 -5.66 -11.32 19.86
C MET A 45 -5.73 -9.79 19.79
N GLU A 46 -6.27 -9.17 20.83
CA GLU A 46 -6.42 -7.71 20.88
C GLU A 46 -5.05 -7.01 20.81
N GLU A 47 -4.05 -7.53 21.52
CA GLU A 47 -2.69 -6.98 21.45
C GLU A 47 -2.06 -7.15 20.07
N PHE A 48 -2.28 -8.28 19.40
CA PHE A 48 -1.79 -8.54 18.06
C PHE A 48 -2.41 -7.57 17.05
N VAL A 49 -3.74 -7.45 17.03
CA VAL A 49 -4.46 -6.55 16.11
C VAL A 49 -4.03 -5.11 16.33
N LYS A 50 -3.95 -4.66 17.59
CA LYS A 50 -3.55 -3.29 17.92
C LYS A 50 -2.12 -2.96 17.46
N LYS A 51 -1.18 -3.88 17.68
CA LYS A 51 0.21 -3.71 17.20
C LYS A 51 0.28 -3.73 15.68
N PHE A 52 -0.47 -4.64 15.05
CA PHE A 52 -0.51 -4.76 13.60
C PHE A 52 -1.03 -3.49 12.92
N GLU A 53 -2.12 -2.91 13.41
CA GLU A 53 -2.66 -1.64 12.90
C GLU A 53 -1.65 -0.49 13.00
N ALA A 54 -0.94 -0.39 14.14
CA ALA A 54 0.09 0.63 14.34
C ALA A 54 1.29 0.43 13.39
N GLU A 55 1.74 -0.82 13.20
CA GLU A 55 2.87 -1.14 12.34
C GLU A 55 2.52 -0.96 10.85
N ALA A 56 1.28 -1.32 10.45
CA ALA A 56 0.78 -1.14 9.09
C ALA A 56 0.76 0.33 8.68
N ALA A 57 0.33 1.23 9.58
CA ALA A 57 0.36 2.67 9.34
C ALA A 57 1.79 3.20 9.14
N ASN A 58 2.73 2.74 9.97
CA ASN A 58 4.15 3.10 9.88
C ASN A 58 4.79 2.57 8.58
N LEU A 59 4.48 1.32 8.21
CA LEU A 59 4.95 0.70 6.98
C LEU A 59 4.48 1.47 5.75
N ASN A 60 3.22 1.91 5.72
CA ASN A 60 2.67 2.68 4.62
C ASN A 60 3.39 4.03 4.44
N HIS A 61 3.73 4.69 5.55
CA HIS A 61 4.51 5.93 5.52
C HIS A 61 5.93 5.69 5.00
N LYS A 62 6.61 4.64 5.49
CA LYS A 62 7.97 4.28 5.05
C LYS A 62 7.98 3.92 3.55
N MET A 63 7.01 3.12 3.10
CA MET A 63 6.86 2.76 1.69
C MET A 63 6.64 3.98 0.80
N LYS A 64 5.75 4.90 1.18
CA LYS A 64 5.54 6.14 0.42
C LYS A 64 6.82 6.98 0.33
N ALA A 65 7.57 7.09 1.42
CA ALA A 65 8.83 7.82 1.43
C ALA A 65 9.88 7.17 0.53
N GLU A 66 9.99 5.83 0.57
CA GLU A 66 10.94 5.09 -0.27
C GLU A 66 10.59 5.18 -1.75
N ILE A 67 9.31 5.03 -2.12
CA ILE A 67 8.84 5.20 -3.50
C ILE A 67 9.11 6.63 -3.97
N LYS A 68 8.85 7.64 -3.13
CA LYS A 68 9.11 9.04 -3.47
C LYS A 68 10.61 9.26 -3.74
N LYS A 69 11.47 8.71 -2.90
CA LYS A 69 12.93 8.78 -3.07
C LYS A 69 13.38 8.11 -4.37
N VAL A 70 12.85 6.94 -4.70
CA VAL A 70 13.12 6.27 -5.97
C VAL A 70 12.66 7.12 -7.17
N ILE A 71 11.47 7.73 -7.10
CA ILE A 71 10.98 8.64 -8.16
C ILE A 71 11.92 9.83 -8.34
N GLU A 72 12.39 10.43 -7.24
CA GLU A 72 13.33 11.57 -7.25
C GLU A 72 14.72 11.18 -7.77
N GLU A 73 15.25 10.03 -7.36
CA GLU A 73 16.60 9.55 -7.74
C GLU A 73 16.67 9.06 -9.19
N PHE A 74 15.64 8.37 -9.68
CA PHE A 74 15.61 7.83 -11.03
C PHE A 74 15.12 8.83 -12.09
N GLY A 75 14.85 10.08 -11.69
CA GLY A 75 14.49 11.16 -12.61
C GLY A 75 13.10 11.03 -13.23
N PHE A 76 12.20 10.27 -12.59
CA PHE A 76 10.83 10.14 -13.07
C PHE A 76 10.10 11.49 -12.94
N VAL A 77 9.51 11.94 -14.04
CA VAL A 77 8.70 13.17 -14.04
C VAL A 77 7.31 12.85 -13.49
N ASP A 78 6.87 13.64 -12.52
CA ASP A 78 5.51 13.60 -12.00
C ASP A 78 4.49 13.81 -13.12
N ALA A 79 3.43 12.99 -13.17
CA ALA A 79 2.44 13.03 -14.25
C ALA A 79 1.81 14.42 -14.43
N LYS A 80 1.56 15.14 -13.34
CA LYS A 80 1.02 16.51 -13.39
C LYS A 80 2.02 17.47 -14.02
N LYS A 81 3.30 17.37 -13.68
CA LYS A 81 4.35 18.19 -14.30
C LYS A 81 4.46 17.94 -15.80
N TYR A 82 4.29 16.68 -16.22
CA TYR A 82 4.24 16.33 -17.64
C TYR A 82 3.03 16.93 -18.35
N GLU A 83 1.83 16.79 -17.78
CA GLU A 83 0.60 17.37 -18.33
C GLU A 83 0.66 18.91 -18.43
N ASP A 84 1.16 19.58 -17.40
CA ASP A 84 1.35 21.03 -17.38
C ASP A 84 2.32 21.49 -18.49
N LEU A 85 3.41 20.73 -18.70
CA LEU A 85 4.36 21.00 -19.78
C LEU A 85 3.71 20.80 -21.15
N ASN A 86 2.97 19.70 -21.34
CA ASN A 86 2.29 19.42 -22.59
C ASN A 86 1.27 20.51 -22.94
N ALA A 87 0.47 20.95 -21.96
CA ALA A 87 -0.48 22.04 -22.15
C ALA A 87 0.21 23.36 -22.52
N ARG A 88 1.39 23.65 -21.95
CA ARG A 88 2.20 24.82 -22.34
C ARG A 88 2.71 24.71 -23.77
N VAL A 89 3.19 23.54 -24.17
CA VAL A 89 3.66 23.27 -25.54
C VAL A 89 2.52 23.50 -26.53
N THR A 90 1.34 22.92 -26.29
CA THR A 90 0.18 23.11 -27.18
C THR A 90 -0.23 24.58 -27.32
N ARG A 91 -0.20 25.36 -26.22
CA ARG A 91 -0.48 26.81 -26.29
C ARG A 91 0.53 27.56 -27.15
N LEU A 92 1.82 27.23 -27.01
CA LEU A 92 2.88 27.85 -27.81
C LEU A 92 2.75 27.47 -29.29
N GLU A 93 2.49 26.20 -29.60
CA GLU A 93 2.26 25.73 -30.97
C GLU A 93 1.07 26.45 -31.60
N THR A 94 -0.03 26.60 -30.87
CA THR A 94 -1.21 27.33 -31.32
C THR A 94 -0.86 28.79 -31.63
N TYR A 95 -0.17 29.46 -30.70
CA TYR A 95 0.23 30.86 -30.86
C TYR A 95 1.16 31.06 -32.07
N ILE A 96 2.16 30.20 -32.25
CA ILE A 96 3.09 30.25 -33.38
C ILE A 96 2.33 30.06 -34.70
N ASN A 97 1.40 29.11 -34.75
CA ASN A 97 0.59 28.86 -35.94
C ASN A 97 -0.31 30.04 -36.30
N GLU A 98 -0.90 30.70 -35.31
CA GLU A 98 -1.70 31.92 -35.52
C GLU A 98 -0.85 33.09 -36.00
N LEU A 99 0.34 33.30 -35.42
CA LEU A 99 1.28 34.31 -35.91
C LEU A 99 1.72 34.00 -37.35
N HIS A 100 2.07 32.75 -37.65
CA HIS A 100 2.48 32.36 -38.99
C HIS A 100 1.37 32.64 -40.03
N LYS A 101 0.10 32.40 -39.68
CA LYS A 101 -1.03 32.78 -40.54
C LYS A 101 -1.10 34.30 -40.75
N LYS A 102 -0.97 35.09 -39.68
CA LYS A 102 -1.03 36.55 -39.73
C LYS A 102 0.09 37.22 -40.55
N PHE A 103 1.25 36.57 -40.70
CA PHE A 103 2.41 37.11 -41.44
C PHE A 103 2.60 36.48 -42.83
N LYS A 104 1.72 35.56 -43.24
CA LYS A 104 1.75 34.91 -44.56
C LYS A 104 0.68 35.47 -45.52
N ASP A 105 -0.27 36.22 -44.97
CA ASP A 105 -1.17 37.13 -45.70
C ASP A 105 -0.54 38.54 -45.73
#